data_AF-A0A9D5CN22-F1
#
_entry.id   AF-A0A9D5CN22-F1
#
_cell.length_a   1.000
_cell.length_b   1.000
_cell.length_c   1.000
_cell.angle_alpha   90.00
_cell.angle_beta   90.00
_cell.angle_gamma   90.00
#
_symmetry.space_group_name_H-M   'P 1'
#
loop_
_entity.id
_entity.type
_entity.pdbx_description
1 polymer ?
#
loop_
_entity_poly.entity_id
_entity_poly.type
_entity_poly.pdbx_seq_one_letter_code
_entity_poly.pdbx_strand_id
1 'polypeptide(L)'
;MGEALGSLSVKELKQLKNRLERGIARIISKKHELLFPEIEYMQKRLEATMNHELSQQAPLFNLQTKILCRVVHIQLRVEPKTDEVYAQITLLPEPDQNELKNPDLCQPQPPKPVVYSFYKILTASDTSTHGGFSVRPRHANDCLPPLVSSILTFSF
;
A
#
# COMPACT_ATOMS: atom_id res chain seq x y z
N MET A 1 22.66 -34.52 6.24
CA MET A 1 22.82 -35.40 5.07
C MET A 1 21.62 -35.19 4.17
N GLY A 2 21.77 -34.48 3.05
CA GLY A 2 20.73 -34.32 2.05
C GLY A 2 21.18 -35.05 0.79
N GLU A 3 20.51 -36.16 0.44
CA GLU A 3 20.78 -36.84 -0.82
C GLU A 3 20.32 -35.94 -1.97
N ALA A 4 21.23 -35.65 -2.89
CA ALA A 4 20.94 -34.82 -4.06
C ALA A 4 19.93 -35.53 -4.96
N LEU A 5 18.87 -34.82 -5.37
CA LEU A 5 17.78 -35.32 -6.23
C LEU A 5 18.25 -35.96 -7.56
N GLY A 6 19.51 -35.78 -7.93
CA GLY A 6 20.13 -36.37 -9.12
C GLY A 6 20.44 -37.87 -9.03
N SER A 7 20.34 -38.51 -7.86
CA SER A 7 20.55 -39.96 -7.71
C SER A 7 19.27 -40.80 -7.90
N LEU A 8 18.10 -40.17 -8.01
CA LEU A 8 16.81 -40.86 -8.06
C LEU A 8 16.49 -41.34 -9.47
N SER A 9 15.93 -42.55 -9.57
CA SER A 9 15.39 -43.06 -10.82
C SER A 9 14.18 -42.25 -11.28
N VAL A 10 13.90 -42.28 -12.60
CA VAL A 10 12.72 -41.62 -13.19
C VAL A 10 11.41 -42.06 -12.53
N LYS A 11 11.33 -43.32 -12.05
CA LYS A 11 10.16 -43.86 -11.35
C LYS A 11 9.98 -43.21 -9.96
N GLU A 12 11.06 -43.08 -9.20
CA GLU A 12 11.04 -42.44 -7.87
C GLU A 12 10.71 -40.96 -7.97
N LEU A 13 11.26 -40.27 -8.97
CA LEU A 13 10.95 -38.86 -9.22
C LEU A 13 9.47 -38.64 -9.55
N LYS A 14 8.88 -39.51 -10.39
CA LYS A 14 7.44 -39.47 -10.71
C LYS A 14 6.58 -39.77 -9.49
N GLN A 15 6.98 -40.72 -8.65
CA GLN A 15 6.28 -41.03 -7.40
C GLN A 15 6.35 -39.88 -6.41
N LEU A 16 7.51 -39.22 -6.29
CA LEU A 16 7.71 -38.05 -5.43
C LEU A 16 6.84 -36.87 -5.89
N LYS A 17 6.83 -36.59 -7.21
CA LYS A 17 5.92 -35.59 -7.82
C LYS A 17 4.46 -35.85 -7.45
N ASN A 18 3.97 -37.08 -7.65
CA ASN A 18 2.58 -37.44 -7.32
C ASN A 18 2.27 -37.33 -5.82
N ARG A 19 3.25 -37.56 -4.94
CA ARG A 19 3.08 -37.36 -3.50
C ARG A 19 3.01 -35.88 -3.15
N LEU A 20 3.84 -35.06 -3.79
CA LEU A 20 3.86 -33.62 -3.59
C LEU A 20 2.56 -32.97 -4.10
N GLU A 21 2.11 -33.32 -5.29
CA GLU A 21 0.84 -32.81 -5.87
C GLU A 21 -0.35 -33.15 -4.96
N ARG A 22 -0.41 -34.39 -4.44
CA ARG A 22 -1.44 -34.77 -3.46
C ARG A 22 -1.31 -34.04 -2.14
N GLY A 23 -0.08 -33.78 -1.67
CA GLY A 23 0.18 -33.00 -0.47
C GLY A 23 -0.32 -31.56 -0.61
N ILE A 24 0.02 -30.91 -1.72
CA ILE A 24 -0.43 -29.56 -2.06
C ILE A 24 -1.96 -29.51 -2.15
N ALA A 25 -2.58 -30.47 -2.85
CA ALA A 25 -4.05 -30.51 -2.97
C ALA A 25 -4.74 -30.63 -1.61
N ARG A 26 -4.20 -31.44 -0.69
CA ARG A 26 -4.72 -31.56 0.68
C ARG A 26 -4.57 -30.26 1.48
N ILE A 27 -3.43 -29.59 1.38
CA ILE A 27 -3.19 -28.31 2.05
C ILE A 27 -4.17 -27.24 1.54
N ILE A 28 -4.35 -27.15 0.22
CA ILE A 28 -5.29 -26.20 -0.40
C ILE A 28 -6.72 -26.52 0.02
N SER A 29 -7.12 -27.80 -0.01
CA SER A 29 -8.46 -28.22 0.42
C SER A 29 -8.72 -27.88 1.89
N LYS A 30 -7.76 -28.14 2.79
CA LYS A 30 -7.92 -27.80 4.20
C LYS A 30 -7.92 -26.30 4.45
N LYS A 31 -7.12 -25.54 3.70
CA LYS A 31 -7.16 -24.07 3.72
C LYS A 31 -8.53 -23.55 3.28
N HIS A 32 -9.12 -24.11 2.23
CA HIS A 32 -10.46 -23.75 1.78
C HIS A 32 -11.52 -24.10 2.84
N GLU A 33 -11.49 -25.31 3.40
CA GLU A 33 -12.43 -25.74 4.46
C GLU A 33 -12.46 -24.78 5.66
N LEU A 34 -11.31 -24.19 6.01
CA LEU A 34 -11.22 -23.26 7.14
C LEU A 34 -11.52 -21.81 6.77
N LEU A 35 -11.08 -21.33 5.60
CA LEU A 35 -11.22 -19.93 5.22
C LEU A 35 -12.60 -19.58 4.66
N PHE A 36 -13.26 -20.48 3.93
CA PHE A 36 -14.56 -20.19 3.35
C PHE A 36 -15.62 -19.82 4.40
N PRO A 37 -15.77 -20.58 5.52
CA PRO A 37 -16.73 -20.22 6.57
C PRO A 37 -16.41 -18.88 7.26
N GLU A 38 -15.12 -18.55 7.43
CA GLU A 38 -14.72 -17.28 8.05
C GLU A 38 -14.97 -16.08 7.13
N ILE A 39 -14.73 -16.24 5.82
CA ILE A 39 -15.09 -15.24 4.80
C ILE A 39 -16.61 -15.02 4.77
N GLU A 40 -17.39 -16.11 4.75
CA GLU A 40 -18.86 -16.05 4.74
C GLU A 40 -19.40 -15.39 6.02
N TYR A 41 -18.82 -15.72 7.18
CA TYR A 41 -19.16 -15.07 8.46
C TYR A 41 -18.87 -13.56 8.44
N MET A 42 -17.70 -13.17 7.93
CA MET A 42 -17.30 -11.77 7.82
C MET A 42 -18.20 -11.00 6.83
N GLN A 43 -18.55 -11.61 5.69
CA GLN A 43 -19.49 -11.03 4.72
C GLN A 43 -20.88 -10.84 5.35
N LYS A 44 -21.40 -11.86 6.03
CA LYS A 44 -22.69 -11.79 6.72
C LYS A 44 -22.72 -10.75 7.83
N ARG A 45 -21.61 -10.57 8.56
CA ARG A 45 -21.47 -9.47 9.53
C ARG A 45 -21.49 -8.10 8.87
N LEU A 46 -20.78 -7.93 7.74
CA LEU A 46 -20.77 -6.69 6.98
C LEU A 46 -22.17 -6.34 6.48
N GLU A 47 -22.89 -7.32 5.92
CA GLU A 47 -24.29 -7.18 5.49
C GLU A 47 -25.20 -6.83 6.67
N ALA A 48 -25.06 -7.50 7.81
CA ALA A 48 -25.88 -7.21 9.00
C ALA A 48 -25.62 -5.80 9.55
N THR A 49 -24.37 -5.32 9.55
CA THR A 49 -24.03 -3.94 9.95
C THR A 49 -24.62 -2.93 8.97
N MET A 50 -24.47 -3.15 7.66
CA MET A 50 -25.03 -2.26 6.64
C MET A 50 -26.57 -2.24 6.67
N ASN A 51 -27.19 -3.40 6.88
CA ASN A 51 -28.64 -3.53 7.04
C ASN A 51 -29.14 -2.93 8.35
N HIS A 52 -28.36 -2.99 9.43
CA HIS A 52 -28.69 -2.32 10.70
C HIS A 52 -28.64 -0.79 10.57
N GLU A 53 -27.65 -0.26 9.82
CA GLU A 53 -27.59 1.17 9.46
C GLU A 53 -28.76 1.60 8.56
N LEU A 54 -29.29 0.70 7.73
CA LEU A 54 -30.49 0.94 6.91
C LEU A 54 -31.81 0.71 7.65
N SER A 55 -31.82 -0.10 8.72
CA SER A 55 -33.00 -0.48 9.52
C SER A 55 -33.47 0.63 10.46
N GLN A 56 -32.59 1.55 10.88
CA GLN A 56 -33.03 2.78 11.52
C GLN A 56 -33.39 3.76 10.42
N GLN A 57 -34.58 3.60 9.84
CA GLN A 57 -35.24 4.49 8.87
C GLN A 57 -34.38 5.70 8.50
N ALA A 58 -33.31 5.46 7.71
CA ALA A 58 -32.52 6.55 7.21
C ALA A 58 -33.51 7.33 6.33
N PRO A 59 -33.67 8.65 6.52
CA PRO A 59 -34.48 9.43 5.61
C PRO A 59 -34.07 9.01 4.21
N LEU A 60 -35.02 8.57 3.41
CA LEU A 60 -34.73 8.08 2.06
C LEU A 60 -34.33 9.31 1.24
N PHE A 61 -33.08 9.74 1.39
CA PHE A 61 -32.54 10.84 0.64
C PHE A 61 -32.50 10.34 -0.79
N ASN A 62 -33.30 10.95 -1.67
CA ASN A 62 -33.26 10.70 -3.12
C ASN A 62 -31.95 11.29 -3.68
N LEU A 63 -30.83 10.75 -3.23
CA LEU A 63 -29.50 11.17 -3.61
C LEU A 63 -29.13 10.45 -4.88
N GLN A 64 -28.77 11.24 -5.87
CA GLN A 64 -28.14 10.75 -7.08
C GLN A 64 -26.87 9.96 -6.72
N THR A 65 -26.57 8.91 -7.48
CA THR A 65 -25.37 8.06 -7.28
C THR A 65 -24.04 8.81 -7.48
N LYS A 66 -24.10 10.05 -7.96
CA LYS A 66 -22.97 10.95 -8.18
C LYS A 66 -23.42 12.37 -7.85
N ILE A 67 -22.55 13.12 -7.18
CA ILE A 67 -22.76 14.53 -6.88
C ILE A 67 -21.54 15.28 -7.43
N LEU A 68 -21.78 16.20 -8.36
CA LEU A 68 -20.77 17.12 -8.85
C LEU A 68 -20.47 18.13 -7.74
N CYS A 69 -19.20 18.22 -7.36
CA CYS A 69 -18.71 19.11 -6.32
C CYS A 69 -17.50 19.90 -6.79
N ARG A 70 -17.39 21.14 -6.33
CA ARG A 70 -16.16 21.92 -6.37
C ARG A 70 -15.31 21.62 -5.16
N VAL A 71 -14.00 21.47 -5.39
CA VAL A 71 -13.03 21.43 -4.29
C VAL A 71 -12.82 22.84 -3.78
N VAL A 72 -13.25 23.11 -2.55
CA VAL A 72 -13.09 24.42 -1.89
C VAL A 72 -11.75 24.51 -1.20
N HIS A 73 -11.30 23.40 -0.61
CA HIS A 73 -10.09 23.38 0.18
C HIS A 73 -9.44 21.99 0.22
N ILE A 74 -8.11 21.96 0.25
CA ILE A 74 -7.32 20.75 0.43
C ILE A 74 -6.31 21.03 1.55
N GLN A 75 -6.33 20.20 2.60
CA GLN A 75 -5.34 20.23 3.67
C GLN A 75 -4.59 18.91 3.70
N LEU A 76 -3.28 18.97 3.54
CA LEU A 76 -2.39 17.83 3.72
C LEU A 76 -2.03 17.73 5.20
N ARG A 77 -2.24 16.55 5.79
CA ARG A 77 -2.04 16.29 7.22
C ARG A 77 -1.31 14.97 7.40
N VAL A 78 -0.72 14.81 8.58
CA VAL A 78 -0.07 13.57 9.03
C VAL A 78 -0.58 13.23 10.42
N GLU A 79 -0.90 11.96 10.65
CA GLU A 79 -1.26 11.48 11.98
C GLU A 79 0.01 11.40 12.85
N PRO A 80 0.10 12.16 13.96
CA PRO A 80 1.35 12.34 14.71
C PRO A 80 1.91 11.07 15.37
N LYS A 81 1.12 10.00 15.46
CA LYS A 81 1.55 8.74 16.10
C LYS A 81 1.96 7.66 15.11
N THR A 82 1.35 7.62 13.94
CA THR A 82 1.54 6.55 12.95
C THR A 82 2.30 7.01 11.72
N ASP A 83 2.57 8.31 11.59
CA ASP A 83 3.11 8.96 10.39
C ASP A 83 2.23 8.70 9.14
N GLU A 84 0.96 8.35 9.32
CA GLU A 84 0.02 8.14 8.22
C GLU A 84 -0.36 9.49 7.60
N VAL A 85 -0.10 9.63 6.30
CA VAL A 85 -0.39 10.85 5.55
C VAL A 85 -1.81 10.79 4.97
N TYR A 86 -2.58 11.87 5.15
CA TYR A 86 -3.94 11.97 4.62
C TYR A 86 -4.25 13.39 4.12
N ALA A 87 -5.28 13.49 3.28
CA ALA A 87 -5.76 14.76 2.76
C ALA A 87 -7.21 14.99 3.21
N GLN A 88 -7.45 16.12 3.89
CA GLN A 88 -8.80 16.59 4.15
C GLN A 88 -9.24 17.47 2.98
N ILE A 89 -10.25 17.01 2.24
CA ILE A 89 -10.79 17.70 1.07
C ILE A 89 -12.18 18.24 1.43
N THR A 90 -12.35 19.56 1.38
CA THR A 90 -13.66 20.20 1.57
C THR A 90 -14.33 20.36 0.22
N LEU A 91 -15.47 19.69 0.05
CA LEU A 91 -16.27 19.68 -1.17
C LEU A 91 -17.52 20.55 -0.98
N LEU A 92 -17.89 21.30 -2.01
CA LEU A 92 -19.15 22.03 -2.10
C LEU A 92 -19.92 21.56 -3.33
N PRO A 93 -21.15 21.04 -3.19
CA PRO A 93 -21.96 20.64 -4.34
C PRO A 93 -22.20 21.79 -5.31
N GLU A 94 -22.07 21.52 -6.60
CA GLU A 94 -22.42 22.50 -7.64
C GLU A 94 -23.96 22.61 -7.76
N PRO A 95 -24.51 23.81 -7.97
CA PRO A 95 -25.95 23.98 -8.14
C PRO A 95 -26.45 23.36 -9.46
N ASP A 96 -25.61 23.32 -10.50
CA ASP A 96 -25.89 22.61 -11.74
C ASP A 96 -25.10 21.29 -11.76
N GLN A 97 -25.82 20.17 -11.86
CA GLN A 97 -25.26 18.82 -11.84
C GLN A 97 -25.01 18.25 -13.25
N ASN A 98 -25.38 18.98 -14.31
CA ASN A 98 -25.25 18.54 -15.70
C ASN A 98 -24.04 19.17 -16.43
N GLU A 99 -23.59 20.35 -15.99
CA GLU A 99 -22.45 21.03 -16.60
C GLU A 99 -21.10 20.54 -16.04
N LEU A 100 -20.41 19.68 -16.82
CA LEU A 100 -18.96 19.54 -16.67
C LEU A 100 -18.29 20.79 -17.26
N LYS A 101 -18.07 21.81 -16.43
CA LYS A 101 -17.21 22.93 -16.83
C LYS A 101 -15.81 22.39 -17.16
N ASN A 102 -15.36 22.68 -18.38
CA ASN A 102 -14.08 22.26 -18.92
C ASN A 102 -12.96 22.48 -17.88
N PRO A 103 -12.14 21.46 -17.53
CA PRO A 103 -11.16 21.55 -16.44
C PRO A 103 -10.00 22.54 -16.68
N ASP A 104 -10.01 23.31 -17.77
CA ASP A 104 -8.79 23.87 -18.34
C ASP A 104 -8.49 25.33 -17.99
N LEU A 105 -8.74 25.72 -16.73
CA LEU A 105 -8.03 26.86 -16.14
C LEU A 105 -6.90 26.30 -15.28
N CYS A 106 -5.93 25.65 -15.92
CA CYS A 106 -4.63 25.42 -15.33
C CYS A 106 -4.02 26.80 -15.02
N GLN A 107 -4.26 27.31 -13.80
CA GLN A 107 -3.52 28.46 -13.30
C GLN A 107 -2.02 28.14 -13.47
N PRO A 108 -1.21 29.05 -14.03
CA PRO A 108 0.22 28.81 -14.16
C PRO A 108 0.79 28.57 -12.76
N GLN A 109 1.03 27.29 -12.44
CA GLN A 109 1.68 26.95 -11.19
C GLN A 109 3.10 27.50 -11.27
N PRO A 110 3.61 28.16 -10.22
CA PRO A 110 5.00 28.57 -10.19
C PRO A 110 5.89 27.35 -10.47
N PRO A 111 7.07 27.53 -11.11
CA PRO A 111 7.98 26.43 -11.37
C PRO A 111 8.23 25.68 -10.06
N LYS A 112 7.88 24.39 -10.03
CA LYS A 112 8.08 23.59 -8.83
C LYS A 112 9.59 23.46 -8.58
N PRO A 113 10.06 23.63 -7.34
CA PRO A 113 11.46 23.40 -7.03
C PRO A 113 11.84 21.96 -7.41
N VAL A 114 13.07 21.80 -7.92
CA VAL A 114 13.61 20.46 -8.18
C VAL A 114 13.89 19.80 -6.84
N VAL A 115 13.28 18.64 -6.61
CA VAL A 115 13.45 17.83 -5.39
C VAL A 115 14.04 16.49 -5.78
N TYR A 116 15.14 16.10 -5.12
CA TYR A 116 15.74 14.78 -5.27
C TYR A 116 15.35 13.93 -4.06
N SER A 117 14.71 12.79 -4.29
CA SER A 117 14.25 11.89 -3.23
C SER A 117 14.44 10.43 -3.61
N PHE A 118 14.58 9.57 -2.60
CA PHE A 118 14.59 8.12 -2.77
C PHE A 118 13.73 7.47 -1.69
N TYR A 119 13.21 6.28 -2.00
CA TYR A 119 12.59 5.40 -1.00
C TYR A 119 13.38 4.10 -0.89
N LYS A 120 13.38 3.52 0.31
CA LYS A 120 14.04 2.25 0.58
C LYS A 120 13.15 1.42 1.51
N ILE A 121 12.89 0.18 1.10
CA ILE A 121 12.30 -0.83 1.99
C ILE A 121 13.39 -1.23 2.99
N LEU A 122 13.12 -1.04 4.28
CA LEU A 122 14.05 -1.38 5.35
C LEU A 122 14.27 -2.90 5.40
N THR A 123 15.53 -3.32 5.50
CA THR A 123 15.88 -4.71 5.77
C THR A 123 16.01 -4.96 7.27
N ALA A 124 16.08 -6.23 7.68
CA ALA A 124 16.30 -6.59 9.09
C ALA A 124 17.60 -6.00 9.68
N SER A 125 18.62 -5.75 8.86
CA SER A 125 19.85 -5.08 9.30
C SER A 125 19.65 -3.59 9.54
N ASP A 126 18.77 -2.93 8.77
CA ASP A 126 18.48 -1.50 8.94
C ASP A 126 17.67 -1.23 10.21
N THR A 127 16.81 -2.17 10.64
CA THR A 127 15.98 -2.04 11.86
C THR A 127 16.63 -2.66 13.11
N SER A 128 17.79 -3.29 12.97
CA SER A 128 18.54 -3.86 14.09
C SER A 128 19.22 -2.78 14.91
N THR A 129 19.18 -2.91 16.24
CA THR A 129 19.88 -2.01 17.18
C THR A 129 21.40 -2.07 17.07
N HIS A 130 21.94 -3.14 16.46
CA HIS A 130 23.38 -3.36 16.27
C HIS A 130 23.84 -3.09 14.82
N GLY A 131 22.91 -2.78 13.92
CA GLY A 131 23.17 -2.47 12.51
C GLY A 131 23.21 -0.97 12.23
N GLY A 132 23.23 -0.64 10.94
CA GLY A 132 23.12 0.74 10.45
C GLY A 132 22.29 0.81 9.16
N PHE A 133 21.96 2.02 8.73
CA PHE A 133 21.17 2.25 7.52
C PHE A 133 22.03 2.26 6.26
N SER A 134 21.81 1.31 5.35
CA SER A 134 22.60 1.20 4.12
C SER A 134 21.98 1.91 2.91
N VAL A 135 22.56 3.03 2.43
CA VAL A 135 22.08 3.72 1.22
C VAL A 135 22.72 3.11 -0.03
N ARG A 136 21.93 2.83 -1.08
CA ARG A 136 22.48 2.34 -2.36
C ARG A 136 23.28 3.47 -3.03
N PRO A 137 24.44 3.20 -3.68
CA PRO A 137 25.30 4.24 -4.26
C PRO A 137 24.57 5.25 -5.15
N ARG A 138 23.65 4.78 -6.00
CA ARG A 138 22.80 5.63 -6.85
C ARG A 138 21.97 6.65 -6.05
N HIS A 139 21.34 6.23 -4.95
CA HIS A 139 20.52 7.13 -4.14
C HIS A 139 21.39 8.14 -3.38
N ALA A 140 22.61 7.74 -2.99
CA ALA A 140 23.56 8.64 -2.37
C ALA A 140 24.01 9.73 -3.34
N ASN A 141 24.36 9.36 -4.58
CA ASN A 141 24.80 10.30 -5.60
C ASN A 141 23.70 11.29 -6.00
N ASP A 142 22.45 10.83 -6.08
CA ASP A 142 21.34 11.65 -6.58
C ASP A 142 20.72 12.55 -5.49
N CYS A 143 20.71 12.09 -4.23
CA CYS A 143 19.89 12.72 -3.18
C CYS A 143 20.67 13.25 -1.97
N LEU A 144 21.93 12.86 -1.78
CA LEU A 144 22.72 13.30 -0.63
C LEU A 144 23.69 14.41 -1.04
N PRO A 145 23.96 15.39 -0.14
CA PRO A 145 24.99 16.38 -0.40
C PRO A 145 26.37 15.69 -0.56
N PRO A 146 27.23 16.18 -1.49
CA PRO A 146 28.58 15.64 -1.64
C PRO A 146 29.36 15.69 -0.33
N LEU A 147 30.00 14.58 0.04
CA LEU A 147 30.86 14.54 1.21
C LEU A 147 32.16 15.32 0.90
N VAL A 148 32.43 16.38 1.66
CA VAL A 148 33.72 17.07 1.61
C VAL A 148 34.80 16.18 2.22
N SER A 149 35.85 15.88 1.46
CA SER A 149 37.02 15.12 1.94
C SER A 149 37.99 15.97 2.78
N SER A 150 37.48 16.85 3.65
CA SER A 150 38.31 17.71 4.50
C SER A 150 38.46 17.09 5.90
N ILE A 151 39.32 16.08 6.00
CA ILE A 151 39.97 15.73 7.27
C ILE A 151 41.01 16.82 7.57
N LEU A 152 40.70 17.62 8.58
CA LEU A 152 41.62 18.19 9.58
C LEU A 152 42.88 18.92 9.07
N THR A 153 42.77 20.23 8.85
CA THR A 153 43.81 21.16 9.33
C THR A 153 43.30 21.86 10.59
N PHE A 154 43.43 21.19 11.74
CA PHE A 154 43.60 21.95 12.99
C PHE A 154 44.97 22.62 12.88
N SER A 155 44.98 23.92 12.62
CA SER A 155 46.17 24.74 12.85
C SER A 155 46.22 25.03 14.35
N PHE A 156 47.28 24.56 15.02
CA PHE A 156 47.78 25.24 16.22
C PHE A 156 48.56 26.48 15.79
#